data_AF-A0A535P4K7-F1
#
_entry.id   AF-A0A535P4K7-F1
#
_cell.length_a   1.000
_cell.length_b   1.000
_cell.length_c   1.000
_cell.angle_alpha   90.00
_cell.angle_beta   90.00
_cell.angle_gamma   90.00
#
_symmetry.space_group_name_H-M   'P 1'
#
loop_
_entity.id
_entity.type
_entity.pdbx_description
1 polymer ?
#
loop_
_entity_poly.entity_id
_entity_poly.type
_entity_poly.pdbx_seq_one_letter_code
_entity_poly.pdbx_strand_id
1 'polypeptide(L)'
;MGELTLRGVGAAPGVVAGRAVVLGTYVSGETVALERRPAEMERAREALDAEISALEDIVERLRAMGRAGDAEIVETGILMAKDPVLLDRIEQ
;
A
#
# COMPACT_ATOMS: atom_id res chain seq x y z
N MET A 1 0.39 -5.33 -34.74
CA MET A 1 -0.18 -4.80 -33.48
C MET A 1 -1.42 -4.02 -33.84
N GLY A 2 -2.57 -4.39 -33.30
CA GLY A 2 -3.86 -3.76 -33.60
C GLY A 2 -4.29 -2.82 -32.48
N GLU A 3 -5.08 -1.81 -32.84
CA GLU A 3 -5.82 -0.99 -31.87
C GLU A 3 -6.91 -1.84 -31.21
N LEU A 4 -7.08 -1.69 -29.89
CA LEU A 4 -8.13 -2.36 -29.12
C LEU A 4 -9.00 -1.32 -28.41
N THR A 5 -10.29 -1.29 -28.75
CA THR A 5 -11.27 -0.46 -28.05
C THR A 5 -11.80 -1.20 -26.82
N LEU A 6 -11.50 -0.70 -25.63
CA LEU A 6 -12.00 -1.22 -24.35
C LEU A 6 -13.20 -0.39 -23.86
N ARG A 7 -14.18 -1.04 -23.23
CA ARG A 7 -15.32 -0.37 -22.58
C ARG A 7 -15.21 -0.48 -21.07
N GLY A 8 -15.62 0.57 -20.35
CA GLY A 8 -15.60 0.62 -18.89
C GLY A 8 -16.58 1.64 -18.33
N VAL A 9 -16.58 1.80 -17.00
CA VAL A 9 -17.38 2.81 -16.29
C VAL A 9 -16.49 4.02 -16.00
N GLY A 10 -16.96 5.22 -16.33
CA GLY A 10 -16.22 6.45 -16.07
C GLY A 10 -16.22 6.81 -14.59
N ALA A 11 -15.03 7.00 -14.01
CA ALA A 11 -14.86 7.45 -12.63
C ALA A 11 -14.73 8.99 -12.52
N ALA A 12 -14.23 9.65 -13.56
CA ALA A 12 -14.08 11.09 -13.66
C ALA A 12 -14.24 11.54 -15.13
N PRO A 13 -14.75 12.76 -15.39
CA PRO A 13 -14.88 13.29 -16.75
C PRO A 13 -13.52 13.70 -17.36
N GLY A 14 -13.37 13.55 -18.68
CA GLY A 14 -12.19 14.03 -19.42
C GLY A 14 -11.76 13.08 -20.56
N VAL A 15 -10.83 13.55 -21.39
CA VAL A 15 -10.15 12.76 -22.43
C VAL A 15 -8.65 12.96 -22.29
N VAL A 16 -7.88 11.86 -22.29
CA VAL A 16 -6.42 11.88 -22.15
C VAL A 16 -5.77 10.99 -23.20
N ALA A 17 -4.58 11.37 -23.67
CA ALA A 17 -3.74 10.58 -24.55
C ALA A 17 -2.28 10.66 -24.06
N GLY A 18 -1.59 9.52 -24.01
CA GLY A 18 -0.22 9.46 -23.49
C GLY A 18 0.27 8.03 -23.35
N ARG A 19 1.46 7.89 -22.75
CA ARG A 19 2.05 6.57 -22.47
C ARG A 19 1.35 5.91 -21.29
N ALA A 20 0.96 4.65 -21.45
CA ALA A 20 0.46 3.84 -20.35
C ALA A 20 1.59 3.47 -19.38
N VAL A 21 1.34 3.64 -18.09
CA VAL A 21 2.14 3.09 -16.99
C VAL A 21 1.31 1.99 -16.35
N VAL A 22 1.80 0.75 -16.41
CA VAL A 22 1.12 -0.41 -15.83
C VAL A 22 1.73 -0.68 -14.47
N LEU A 23 0.95 -0.55 -13.41
CA LEU A 23 1.36 -0.94 -12.06
C LEU A 23 1.34 -2.47 -11.96
N GLY A 24 2.43 -3.04 -11.45
CA GLY A 24 2.51 -4.48 -11.22
C GLY A 24 1.66 -4.92 -10.02
N THR A 25 1.35 -6.22 -9.95
CA THR A 25 0.78 -6.84 -8.76
C THR A 25 1.87 -7.52 -7.95
N TYR A 26 1.94 -7.23 -6.66
CA TYR A 26 2.75 -8.02 -5.74
C TYR A 26 1.97 -9.28 -5.34
N VAL A 27 2.55 -10.45 -5.59
CA VAL A 27 2.00 -11.73 -5.14
C VAL A 27 3.06 -12.39 -4.27
N SER A 28 2.82 -12.42 -2.96
CA SER A 28 3.63 -13.18 -2.01
C SER A 28 2.94 -14.52 -1.75
N GLY A 29 3.58 -15.62 -2.10
CA GLY A 29 3.05 -16.97 -1.89
C GLY A 29 4.08 -18.00 -1.41
N GLU A 30 5.32 -17.59 -1.13
CA GLU A 30 6.33 -18.52 -0.66
C GLU A 30 6.13 -18.83 0.82
N THR A 31 6.09 -20.12 1.13
CA THR A 31 6.03 -20.58 2.52
C THR A 31 7.40 -20.45 3.15
N VAL A 32 7.48 -19.76 4.28
CA VAL A 32 8.71 -19.63 5.06
C VAL A 32 8.96 -20.91 5.87
N ALA A 33 10.13 -21.53 5.66
CA ALA A 33 10.60 -22.66 6.45
C ALA A 33 10.71 -22.30 7.95
N LEU A 34 10.38 -23.24 8.84
CA LEU A 34 10.27 -22.99 10.29
C LEU A 34 11.53 -22.35 10.88
N GLU A 35 12.70 -22.77 10.40
CA GLU A 35 14.01 -22.32 10.88
C GLU A 35 14.30 -20.86 10.51
N ARG A 36 13.66 -20.35 9.45
CA ARG A 36 13.81 -18.98 8.97
C ARG A 36 12.78 -18.01 9.56
N ARG A 37 11.70 -18.53 10.17
CA ARG A 37 10.58 -17.70 10.65
C ARG A 37 11.02 -16.57 11.59
N PRO A 38 11.89 -16.79 12.60
CA PRO A 38 12.29 -15.69 13.49
C PRO A 38 12.95 -14.54 12.74
N ALA A 39 13.82 -14.85 11.77
CA ALA A 39 14.51 -13.83 10.97
C ALA A 39 13.59 -13.16 9.93
N GLU A 40 12.62 -13.89 9.37
CA GLU A 40 11.59 -13.27 8.50
C GLU A 40 10.62 -12.38 9.31
N MET A 41 10.30 -12.75 10.55
CA MET A 41 9.46 -11.94 11.44
C MET A 41 10.11 -10.60 11.76
N GLU A 42 11.40 -10.61 12.13
CA GLU A 42 12.12 -9.37 12.40
C GLU A 42 12.14 -8.45 11.18
N ARG A 43 12.44 -9.00 10.00
CA ARG A 43 12.37 -8.23 8.74
C ARG A 43 10.98 -7.71 8.43
N ALA A 44 9.94 -8.50 8.70
CA ALA A 44 8.56 -8.07 8.49
C ALA A 44 8.20 -6.90 9.41
N ARG A 45 8.68 -6.92 10.66
CA ARG A 45 8.51 -5.83 11.63
C ARG A 45 9.25 -4.57 11.20
N GLU A 46 10.53 -4.68 10.85
CA GLU A 46 11.33 -3.56 10.36
C GLU A 46 10.71 -2.93 9.09
N ALA A 47 10.24 -3.77 8.17
CA ALA A 47 9.57 -3.30 6.96
C ALA A 47 8.25 -2.60 7.27
N LEU A 48 7.46 -3.12 8.22
CA LEU A 48 6.21 -2.50 8.63
C LEU A 48 6.45 -1.13 9.29
N ASP A 49 7.45 -1.02 10.17
CA ASP A 49 7.81 0.24 10.81
C ASP A 49 8.30 1.28 9.78
N ALA A 50 9.13 0.87 8.83
CA ALA A 50 9.58 1.74 7.74
C ALA A 50 8.41 2.25 6.89
N GLU A 51 7.45 1.38 6.60
CA GLU A 51 6.32 1.74 5.74
C GLU A 51 5.28 2.58 6.46
N ILE A 52 5.12 2.40 7.77
CA ILE A 52 4.38 3.33 8.63
C ILE A 52 4.95 4.74 8.50
N SER A 53 6.28 4.92 8.60
CA SER A 53 6.91 6.23 8.42
C SER A 53 6.70 6.80 7.01
N ALA A 54 6.79 5.96 5.97
CA ALA A 54 6.53 6.39 4.61
C ALA A 54 5.06 6.85 4.40
N LEU A 55 4.11 6.21 5.08
CA LEU A 55 2.69 6.61 5.06
C LEU A 55 2.46 7.92 5.82
N GLU A 56 3.15 8.16 6.94
CA GLU A 56 3.11 9.44 7.67
C GLU A 56 3.56 10.59 6.76
N ASP A 57 4.64 10.39 5.99
CA ASP A 57 5.08 11.38 4.99
C ASP A 57 4.04 11.62 3.88
N ILE A 58 3.28 10.59 3.49
CA ILE A 58 2.18 10.72 2.53
C ILE A 58 1.05 11.58 3.10
N VAL A 59 0.68 11.37 4.37
CA VAL A 59 -0.34 12.16 5.07
C VAL A 59 0.03 13.64 5.04
N GLU A 60 1.26 13.99 5.38
CA GLU A 60 1.73 15.38 5.38
C GLU A 60 1.70 16.01 3.98
N ARG A 61 2.12 15.26 2.96
CA ARG A 61 2.02 15.73 1.57
C ARG A 61 0.57 15.94 1.13
N LEU A 62 -0.34 15.05 1.48
CA LEU A 62 -1.77 15.17 1.16
C LEU A 62 -2.38 16.40 1.82
N ARG A 63 -2.08 16.64 3.10
CA ARG A 63 -2.49 17.85 3.83
C ARG A 63 -1.96 19.12 3.16
N ALA A 64 -0.69 19.14 2.78
CA ALA A 64 -0.08 20.28 2.07
C ALA A 64 -0.73 20.57 0.70
N MET A 65 -1.27 19.54 0.04
CA MET A 65 -2.03 19.68 -1.22
C MET A 65 -3.51 20.04 -1.01
N GLY A 66 -3.96 20.28 0.22
CA GLY A 66 -5.36 20.59 0.54
C GLY A 66 -6.29 19.38 0.49
N ARG A 67 -5.74 18.14 0.47
CA ARG A 67 -6.50 16.89 0.39
C ARG A 67 -6.69 16.26 1.77
N ALA A 68 -7.28 17.03 2.70
CA ALA A 68 -7.41 16.62 4.09
C ALA A 68 -8.22 15.32 4.27
N GLY A 69 -9.29 15.12 3.50
CA GLY A 69 -10.10 13.88 3.58
C GLY A 69 -9.33 12.64 3.13
N ASP A 70 -8.46 12.76 2.12
CA ASP A 70 -7.61 11.64 1.71
C ASP A 70 -6.51 11.36 2.74
N ALA A 71 -5.99 12.40 3.38
CA ALA A 71 -5.01 12.27 4.46
C ALA A 71 -5.58 11.49 5.65
N GLU A 72 -6.83 11.76 6.04
CA GLU A 72 -7.53 11.04 7.13
C GLU A 72 -7.71 9.55 6.83
N ILE A 73 -8.00 9.19 5.58
CA ILE A 73 -8.09 7.78 5.16
C ILE A 73 -6.74 7.07 5.37
N VAL A 74 -5.63 7.70 4.97
CA VAL A 74 -4.28 7.13 5.14
C VAL A 74 -3.91 7.04 6.62
N GLU A 75 -4.21 8.07 7.41
CA GLU A 75 -3.97 8.11 8.86
C GLU A 75 -4.70 6.98 9.60
N THR A 76 -5.93 6.67 9.18
CA THR A 76 -6.67 5.50 9.68
C THR A 76 -5.94 4.19 9.38
N GLY A 77 -5.36 4.05 8.18
CA GLY A 77 -4.53 2.88 7.84
C GLY A 77 -3.28 2.74 8.71
N ILE A 78 -2.64 3.86 9.07
CA ILE A 78 -1.49 3.87 9.99
C ILE A 78 -1.90 3.41 11.38
N LEU A 79 -3.06 3.84 11.88
CA LEU A 79 -3.59 3.37 13.17
C LEU A 79 -3.80 1.85 13.19
N MET A 80 -4.31 1.29 12.10
CA MET A 80 -4.46 -0.17 11.97
C MET A 80 -3.10 -0.88 11.89
N ALA A 81 -2.13 -0.34 11.14
CA ALA A 81 -0.80 -0.91 11.05
C ALA A 81 -0.05 -0.95 12.40
N LYS A 82 -0.35 -0.01 13.29
CA LYS A 82 0.19 0.09 14.66
C LYS A 82 -0.60 -0.71 15.69
N ASP A 83 -1.71 -1.37 15.32
CA ASP A 83 -2.57 -2.08 16.25
C ASP A 83 -1.82 -3.29 16.85
N PRO A 84 -1.57 -3.32 18.18
CA PRO A 84 -0.89 -4.44 18.83
C PRO A 84 -1.59 -5.78 18.62
N VAL A 85 -2.93 -5.80 18.53
CA VAL A 85 -3.70 -7.04 18.31
C VAL A 85 -3.40 -7.65 16.94
N LEU A 86 -3.12 -6.82 15.94
CA LEU A 86 -2.73 -7.27 14.61
C LEU A 86 -1.26 -7.68 14.56
N LEU A 87 -0.38 -7.01 15.30
CA LEU A 87 1.02 -7.37 15.44
C LEU A 87 1.20 -8.72 16.15
N ASP A 88 0.48 -8.95 17.25
CA ASP A 88 0.52 -10.19 18.02
C ASP A 88 0.10 -11.43 17.21
N ARG A 89 -0.68 -11.25 16.13
CA ARG A 89 -1.05 -12.34 15.20
C ARG A 89 0.07 -12.74 14.25
N ILE A 90 1.03 -11.85 14.02
CA ILE A 90 2.21 -12.12 13.19
C ILE A 90 3.27 -12.88 14.02
N GLU A 91 3.20 -12.78 15.35
CA GLU A 91 4.14 -13.41 16.28
C GLU A 91 3.80 -14.86 16.69
N GLN A 92 2.70 -15.43 16.18
CA GLN A 92 2.23 -16.81 16.45
C GLN A 92 2.55 -17.78 15.31
#